data_AF-A0A925RXR5-F1
#
_entry.id   AF-A0A925RXR5-F1
#
_cell.length_a   1.000
_cell.length_b   1.000
_cell.length_c   1.000
_cell.angle_alpha   90.00
_cell.angle_beta   90.00
_cell.angle_gamma   90.00
#
_symmetry.space_group_name_H-M   'P 1'
#
loop_
_entity.id
_entity.type
_entity.pdbx_description
1 polymer ?
#
loop_
_entity_poly.entity_id
_entity_poly.type
_entity_poly.pdbx_seq_one_letter_code
_entity_poly.pdbx_strand_id
1 'polypeptide(L)'
;MAVFSLALSACAPRYPMYSAGELAGVARGCGVAEAELIQDRALPAALFLLTVSPFADQLACVENWAHPRGMRVVYVDSLEAAN
;
A
#
# COMPACT_ATOMS: atom_id res chain seq x y z
N MET A 1 -12.77 12.75 46.36
CA MET A 1 -12.06 11.73 45.54
C MET A 1 -12.32 12.06 44.09
N ALA A 2 -11.32 12.58 43.37
CA ALA A 2 -11.45 12.86 41.94
C ALA A 2 -11.04 11.60 41.17
N VAL A 3 -11.98 11.01 40.44
CA VAL A 3 -11.74 9.86 39.55
C VAL A 3 -11.16 10.40 38.25
N PHE A 4 -9.85 10.22 38.05
CA PHE A 4 -9.18 10.52 36.79
C PHE A 4 -9.43 9.35 35.83
N SER A 5 -10.41 9.51 34.94
CA SER A 5 -10.63 8.58 33.84
C SER A 5 -9.51 8.74 32.82
N LEU A 6 -8.51 7.86 32.84
CA LEU A 6 -7.53 7.73 31.76
C LEU A 6 -8.28 7.26 30.50
N ALA A 7 -8.58 8.20 29.60
CA ALA A 7 -9.04 7.86 28.26
C ALA A 7 -7.95 7.01 27.60
N LEU A 8 -8.23 5.72 27.40
CA LEU A 8 -7.38 4.86 26.59
C LEU A 8 -7.40 5.45 25.18
N SER A 9 -6.34 6.16 24.81
CA SER A 9 -6.05 6.47 23.41
C SER A 9 -5.81 5.13 22.74
N ALA A 10 -6.87 4.56 22.14
CA ALA A 10 -6.71 3.47 21.20
C ALA A 10 -5.66 3.94 20.19
N CYS A 11 -4.51 3.27 20.18
CA CYS A 11 -3.47 3.51 19.19
C CYS A 11 -4.08 3.19 17.82
N ALA A 12 -4.60 4.22 17.14
CA ALA A 12 -4.99 4.09 15.76
C ALA A 12 -3.79 3.52 15.00
N PRO A 13 -3.99 2.50 14.14
CA PRO A 13 -2.90 1.94 13.38
C PRO A 13 -2.20 3.08 12.65
N ARG A 14 -0.88 3.18 12.86
CA ARG A 14 -0.05 4.29 12.36
C ARG A 14 -0.04 4.37 10.83
N TYR A 15 -0.52 3.33 10.16
CA TYR A 15 -0.64 3.21 8.72
C TYR A 15 -2.08 2.81 8.35
N PRO A 16 -2.76 3.58 7.47
CA PRO A 16 -4.06 3.19 6.96
C PRO A 16 -3.94 1.88 6.16
N MET A 17 -4.86 0.96 6.44
CA MET A 17 -5.03 -0.26 5.64
C MET A 17 -6.07 0.00 4.55
N TYR A 18 -5.73 -0.33 3.31
CA TYR A 18 -6.61 -0.17 2.17
C TYR A 18 -7.26 -1.50 1.81
N SER A 19 -8.55 -1.44 1.44
CA SER A 19 -9.26 -2.59 0.92
C SER A 19 -8.74 -2.96 -0.47
N ALA A 20 -8.96 -4.21 -0.89
CA ALA A 20 -8.62 -4.67 -2.23
C ALA A 20 -9.29 -3.80 -3.33
N GLY A 21 -10.52 -3.32 -3.09
CA GLY A 21 -11.21 -2.44 -4.03
C GLY A 21 -10.58 -1.06 -4.16
N GLU A 22 -10.07 -0.50 -3.06
CA GLU A 22 -9.32 0.77 -3.10
C GLU A 22 -7.99 0.60 -3.84
N LEU A 23 -7.24 -0.47 -3.55
CA LEU A 23 -5.99 -0.77 -4.23
C LEU A 23 -6.21 -1.02 -5.74
N ALA A 24 -7.26 -1.74 -6.13
CA ALA A 24 -7.66 -1.92 -7.52
C ALA A 24 -8.03 -0.62 -8.23
N GLY A 25 -8.61 0.34 -7.50
CA GLY A 25 -8.88 1.68 -8.02
C GLY A 25 -7.59 2.45 -8.34
N VAL A 26 -6.60 2.39 -7.44
CA VAL A 26 -5.28 3.00 -7.64
C VAL A 26 -4.55 2.33 -8.81
N ALA A 27 -4.58 0.99 -8.85
CA ALA A 27 -3.93 0.21 -9.89
C ALA A 27 -4.42 0.64 -11.28
N ARG A 28 -5.75 0.65 -11.49
CA ARG A 28 -6.37 1.13 -12.72
C ARG A 28 -6.03 2.58 -13.03
N GLY A 29 -6.04 3.45 -12.02
CA GLY A 29 -5.70 4.87 -12.17
C GLY A 29 -4.25 5.10 -12.61
N CYS A 30 -3.34 4.23 -12.18
CA CYS A 30 -1.91 4.26 -12.55
C CYS A 30 -1.56 3.37 -13.74
N GLY A 31 -2.53 2.69 -14.35
CA GLY A 31 -2.31 1.81 -15.49
C GLY A 31 -1.58 0.50 -15.17
N VAL A 32 -1.56 0.07 -13.92
CA VAL A 32 -1.04 -1.25 -13.50
C VAL A 32 -2.20 -2.23 -13.27
N ALA A 33 -1.93 -3.54 -13.31
CA ALA A 33 -2.99 -4.53 -13.12
C ALA A 33 -3.46 -4.57 -11.66
N GLU A 34 -4.76 -4.82 -11.45
CA GLU A 34 -5.41 -4.68 -10.14
C GLU A 34 -4.83 -5.60 -9.07
N ALA A 35 -4.41 -6.80 -9.46
CA ALA A 35 -3.81 -7.79 -8.56
C ALA A 35 -2.34 -7.51 -8.24
N GLU A 36 -1.74 -6.49 -8.85
CA GLU A 36 -0.32 -6.17 -8.69
C GLU A 36 -0.08 -5.28 -7.46
N LEU A 37 -1.10 -4.56 -6.97
CA LEU A 37 -1.00 -3.74 -5.76
C LEU A 37 -1.54 -4.48 -4.53
N ILE A 38 -0.65 -4.77 -3.58
CA ILE A 38 -0.99 -5.53 -2.38
C ILE A 38 -0.45 -4.84 -1.13
N GLN A 39 -1.20 -4.92 -0.03
CA GLN A 39 -0.76 -4.50 1.29
C GLN A 39 -0.83 -5.69 2.25
N ASP A 40 0.29 -5.98 2.93
CA ASP A 40 0.36 -7.03 3.93
C ASP A 40 0.09 -6.46 5.33
N ARG A 41 -0.70 -7.16 6.15
CA ARG A 41 -0.99 -6.74 7.53
C ARG A 41 0.23 -6.79 8.44
N ALA A 42 1.21 -7.65 8.16
CA ALA A 42 2.47 -7.72 8.88
C ALA A 42 3.37 -6.51 8.56
N LEU A 43 3.18 -5.88 7.40
CA LEU A 43 3.96 -4.75 6.91
C LEU A 43 3.03 -3.62 6.41
N PRO A 44 2.21 -3.01 7.28
CA PRO A 44 1.16 -2.07 6.87
C PRO A 44 1.73 -0.76 6.28
N ALA A 45 3.00 -0.47 6.53
CA ALA A 45 3.72 0.65 5.93
C ALA A 45 4.22 0.37 4.49
N ALA A 46 4.15 -0.89 4.03
CA ALA A 46 4.62 -1.30 2.72
C ALA A 46 3.45 -1.48 1.76
N LEU A 47 3.57 -0.90 0.56
CA LEU A 47 2.70 -1.16 -0.58
C LEU A 47 3.51 -1.96 -1.60
N PHE A 48 3.16 -3.22 -1.81
CA PHE A 48 3.83 -4.08 -2.77
C PHE A 48 3.26 -3.85 -4.16
N LEU A 49 4.14 -3.59 -5.12
CA LEU A 49 3.83 -3.61 -6.54
C LEU A 49 4.53 -4.81 -7.18
N LEU A 50 3.73 -5.81 -7.56
CA LEU A 50 4.13 -7.09 -8.14
C LEU A 50 3.85 -7.05 -9.64
N THR A 51 4.80 -6.60 -10.44
CA THR A 51 4.58 -6.40 -11.87
C THR A 51 5.86 -6.65 -12.66
N VAL A 52 5.71 -7.14 -13.89
CA VAL A 52 6.82 -7.42 -14.80
C VAL A 52 7.14 -6.15 -15.57
N SER A 53 8.30 -5.55 -15.31
CA SER A 53 8.82 -4.39 -16.04
C SER A 53 7.80 -3.22 -16.15
N PRO A 54 7.42 -2.59 -15.01
CA PRO A 54 6.53 -1.43 -15.04
C PRO A 54 7.21 -0.25 -15.73
N PHE A 55 6.43 0.53 -16.49
CA PHE A 55 6.91 1.78 -17.04
C PHE A 55 7.19 2.80 -15.92
N ALA A 56 8.16 3.70 -16.14
CA ALA A 56 8.59 4.66 -15.13
C ALA A 56 7.47 5.62 -14.66
N ASP A 57 6.50 5.90 -15.52
CA ASP A 57 5.32 6.72 -15.22
C ASP A 57 4.31 5.98 -14.32
N GLN A 58 4.11 4.68 -14.54
CA GLN A 58 3.30 3.82 -13.67
C GLN A 58 3.90 3.77 -12.25
N LEU A 59 5.22 3.57 -12.16
CA LEU A 59 5.97 3.60 -10.90
C LEU A 59 5.78 4.93 -10.17
N ALA A 60 6.04 6.04 -10.86
CA ALA A 60 5.90 7.37 -10.30
C ALA A 60 4.45 7.65 -9.84
N CYS A 61 3.45 7.17 -10.57
CA CYS A 61 2.05 7.31 -10.19
C CYS A 61 1.75 6.60 -8.85
N VAL A 62 2.19 5.35 -8.70
CA VAL A 62 2.00 4.57 -7.47
C VAL A 62 2.75 5.21 -6.30
N GLU A 63 3.98 5.69 -6.50
CA GLU A 63 4.75 6.40 -5.47
C GLU A 63 4.08 7.69 -5.03
N ASN A 64 3.61 8.50 -5.99
CA ASN A 64 2.92 9.75 -5.70
C ASN A 64 1.63 9.54 -4.93
N TRP A 65 0.97 8.39 -5.12
CA TRP A 65 -0.17 8.01 -4.30
C TRP A 65 0.24 7.55 -2.90
N ALA A 66 1.29 6.71 -2.78
CA ALA A 66 1.71 6.08 -1.53
C ALA A 66 2.43 7.03 -0.56
N HIS A 67 3.30 7.91 -1.07
CA HIS A 67 4.16 8.80 -0.29
C HIS A 67 3.39 9.72 0.69
N PRO A 68 2.36 10.49 0.25
CA PRO A 68 1.59 11.33 1.18
C PRO A 68 0.78 10.52 2.21
N ARG A 69 0.61 9.21 2.01
CA ARG A 69 -0.06 8.27 2.93
C ARG A 69 0.90 7.59 3.89
N GLY A 70 2.19 7.96 3.86
CA GLY A 70 3.22 7.41 4.73
C GLY A 70 3.61 5.98 4.38
N MET A 71 3.27 5.51 3.19
CA MET A 71 3.62 4.17 2.71
C MET A 71 4.88 4.20 1.86
N ARG A 72 5.67 3.13 1.94
CA ARG A 72 6.81 2.87 1.06
C ARG A 72 6.39 1.87 -0.01
N VAL A 73 6.62 2.20 -1.28
CA VAL A 73 6.39 1.26 -2.37
C VAL A 73 7.56 0.28 -2.42
N VAL A 74 7.23 -1.01 -2.45
CA VAL A 74 8.20 -2.10 -2.60
C VAL A 74 7.94 -2.76 -3.93
N TYR A 75 8.90 -2.65 -4.83
CA TYR A 75 8.86 -3.27 -6.14
C TYR A 75 9.36 -4.69 -6.03
N VAL A 76 8.52 -5.63 -6.44
CA VAL A 76 8.88 -7.02 -6.57
C VAL A 76 8.79 -7.33 -8.04
N ASP A 77 9.95 -7.37 -8.69
CA ASP A 77 10.05 -7.81 -10.07
C ASP A 77 9.74 -9.32 -10.08
N SER A 78 8.56 -9.68 -10.58
CA SER A 78 8.22 -11.08 -10.75
C SER A 78 8.96 -11.58 -11.98
N LEU A 79 10.08 -12.27 -11.78
CA LEU A 79 10.64 -13.11 -12.82
C LEU A 79 9.57 -14.14 -13.15
N GLU A 80 8.91 -14.02 -14.31
CA GLU A 80 8.14 -15.13 -14.87
C GLU A 80 9.03 -16.36 -14.77
N ALA A 81 8.60 -17.36 -13.98
CA ALA A 81 9.24 -18.66 -14.03
C ALA A 81 9.06 -19.15 -15.47
N ALA A 82 10.10 -18.97 -16.28
CA ALA A 82 10.20 -19.51 -17.62
C ALA A 82 9.94 -21.02 -17.50
N ASN A 83 8.77 -21.44 -17.97
CA ASN A 83 8.37 -22.84 -18.05
C ASN A 83 8.72 -23.35 -19.45
#